data_AF-A0A7Y2JHM2-F1
#
_entry.id   AF-A0A7Y2JHM2-F1
#
_cell.length_a   1.000
_cell.length_b   1.000
_cell.length_c   1.000
_cell.angle_alpha   90.00
_cell.angle_beta   90.00
_cell.angle_gamma   90.00
#
_symmetry.space_group_name_H-M   'P 1'
#
loop_
_entity.id
_entity.type
_entity.pdbx_description
1 polymer ?
#
loop_
_entity_poly.entity_id
_entity_poly.type
_entity_poly.pdbx_seq_one_letter_code
_entity_poly.pdbx_strand_id
1 'polypeptide(L)'
;AGVAPQEIPLPHEFLINRELMSQLYPSFSQGLTPFFSGNWGVYSDFLTFKGGLNPVTGGLWLSDTAHHHLALAVLFIVAGHMYRTNWGIGHSMKEILEAHKGPFTGEGHKGLYEILTTSWHAQLAINLAMMGSLSIIVAHHMYAMPPYPYIATDYATQLSLFTHHMWIGGFCVVGGAAHGAIFMVRDYTPANNYNNLLDRVLRHRDSIIAHLNWVCIFLGCHAFGFYIHNDTMRALGRPQDMFSDKAIQLQPIFAQWIQNIHLLAPGTTAPNALATTSYAFGGEVVEVGGKIAMMPIKLGTADFMVHHIHAFTIHVTVLILLKGVLYARSSKLIPDKANLGFRFPCD
;
A
#
# COMPACT_ATOMS: atom_id res chain seq x y z
N ALA A 1 -12.91 -0.83 -31.04
CA ALA A 1 -13.78 -0.68 -32.23
C ALA A 1 -13.04 -0.15 -33.45
N GLY A 2 -11.85 0.45 -33.32
CA GLY A 2 -11.06 0.90 -34.49
C GLY A 2 -11.58 2.20 -35.14
N VAL A 3 -12.52 2.89 -34.50
CA VAL A 3 -13.05 4.19 -34.94
C VAL A 3 -11.95 5.25 -34.79
N ALA A 4 -11.72 6.03 -35.84
CA ALA A 4 -10.72 7.09 -35.81
C ALA A 4 -11.17 8.22 -34.87
N PRO A 5 -10.26 8.90 -34.14
CA PRO A 5 -10.64 9.97 -33.20
C PRO A 5 -11.51 11.08 -33.80
N GLN A 6 -11.34 11.37 -35.10
CA GLN A 6 -12.10 12.37 -35.84
C GLN A 6 -13.55 11.94 -36.14
N GLU A 7 -13.82 10.64 -36.09
CA GLU A 7 -15.15 10.05 -36.34
C GLU A 7 -15.91 9.79 -35.02
N ILE A 8 -15.25 9.94 -33.87
CA ILE A 8 -15.88 9.76 -32.57
C ILE A 8 -16.73 11.01 -32.26
N PRO A 9 -18.04 10.85 -31.97
CA PRO A 9 -18.88 11.95 -31.50
C PRO A 9 -18.24 12.67 -30.31
N LEU A 10 -18.45 13.98 -30.20
CA LEU A 10 -17.87 14.74 -29.10
C LEU A 10 -18.48 14.30 -27.76
N PRO A 11 -17.76 14.39 -26.62
CA PRO A 11 -18.27 13.90 -25.34
C PRO A 11 -19.63 14.48 -24.93
N HIS A 12 -19.92 15.74 -25.28
CA HIS A 12 -21.22 16.36 -24.97
C HIS A 12 -22.37 15.79 -25.81
N GLU A 13 -22.08 15.24 -26.99
CA GLU A 13 -23.07 14.58 -27.84
C GLU A 13 -23.53 13.28 -27.18
N PHE A 14 -22.62 12.51 -26.57
CA PHE A 14 -22.98 11.34 -25.76
C PHE A 14 -23.77 11.69 -24.50
N LEU A 15 -23.54 12.86 -23.89
CA LEU A 15 -24.27 13.27 -22.67
C LEU A 15 -25.73 13.67 -22.96
N ILE A 16 -25.98 14.31 -24.10
CA ILE A 16 -27.29 14.86 -24.44
C ILE A 16 -28.10 13.88 -25.28
N ASN A 17 -27.43 13.14 -26.18
CA ASN A 17 -28.09 12.18 -27.05
C ASN A 17 -28.17 10.79 -26.39
N ARG A 18 -29.31 10.53 -25.76
CA ARG A 18 -29.62 9.24 -25.12
C ARG A 18 -29.60 8.07 -26.11
N GLU A 19 -30.02 8.30 -27.36
CA GLU A 19 -30.06 7.24 -28.38
C GLU A 19 -28.64 6.77 -28.69
N LEU A 20 -27.71 7.71 -28.84
CA LEU A 20 -26.29 7.42 -29.06
C LEU A 20 -25.69 6.59 -27.91
N MET A 21 -26.00 6.93 -26.65
CA MET A 21 -25.57 6.13 -25.51
C MET A 21 -26.22 4.75 -25.47
N SER A 22 -27.52 4.66 -25.80
CA SER A 22 -28.24 3.38 -25.80
C SER A 22 -27.76 2.40 -26.85
N GLN A 23 -27.13 2.88 -27.93
CA GLN A 23 -26.48 2.02 -28.93
C GLN A 23 -25.24 1.31 -28.36
N LEU A 24 -24.51 1.98 -27.45
CA LEU A 24 -23.33 1.41 -26.79
C LEU A 24 -23.71 0.58 -25.56
N TYR A 25 -24.65 1.08 -24.78
CA TYR A 25 -25.11 0.52 -23.51
C TYR A 25 -26.64 0.48 -23.49
N PRO A 26 -27.27 -0.63 -23.95
CA PRO A 26 -28.71 -0.74 -24.08
C PRO A 26 -29.50 -0.39 -22.81
N SER A 27 -28.92 -0.55 -21.62
CA SER A 27 -29.56 -0.22 -20.34
C SER A 27 -29.94 1.27 -20.22
N PHE A 28 -29.27 2.17 -20.95
CA PHE A 28 -29.61 3.60 -20.96
C PHE A 28 -31.03 3.88 -21.48
N SER A 29 -31.59 2.98 -22.30
CA SER A 29 -32.99 3.06 -22.77
C SER A 29 -34.03 2.90 -21.65
N GLN A 30 -33.64 2.38 -20.49
CA GLN A 30 -34.52 2.22 -19.31
C GLN A 30 -34.50 3.45 -18.38
N GLY A 31 -33.51 4.34 -18.55
CA GLY A 31 -33.41 5.59 -17.79
C GLY A 31 -32.99 5.34 -16.34
N LEU A 32 -33.43 6.22 -15.44
CA LEU A 32 -33.04 6.17 -14.02
C LEU A 32 -34.00 5.37 -13.15
N THR A 33 -35.10 4.85 -13.70
CA THR A 33 -36.07 4.05 -12.95
C THR A 33 -35.44 2.84 -12.25
N PRO A 34 -34.52 2.06 -12.88
CA PRO A 34 -33.87 0.94 -12.20
C PRO A 34 -33.03 1.37 -10.98
N PHE A 35 -32.42 2.55 -11.01
CA PHE A 35 -31.67 3.10 -9.87
C PHE A 35 -32.57 3.34 -8.65
N PHE A 36 -33.67 4.07 -8.83
CA PHE A 36 -34.59 4.42 -7.73
C PHE A 36 -35.46 3.26 -7.25
N SER A 37 -35.65 2.23 -8.06
CA SER A 37 -36.39 1.01 -7.70
C SER A 37 -35.52 -0.09 -7.07
N GLY A 38 -34.20 0.10 -7.04
CA GLY A 38 -33.26 -0.92 -6.53
C GLY A 38 -32.98 -2.07 -7.49
N ASN A 39 -33.48 -2.02 -8.74
CA ASN A 39 -33.23 -3.03 -9.76
C ASN A 39 -31.88 -2.80 -10.48
N TRP A 40 -30.78 -2.82 -9.72
CA TRP A 40 -29.46 -2.41 -10.23
C TRP A 40 -28.80 -3.41 -11.18
N GLY A 41 -29.29 -4.66 -11.24
CA GLY A 41 -28.76 -5.69 -12.14
C GLY A 41 -28.85 -5.31 -13.63
N VAL A 42 -29.72 -4.35 -13.97
CA VAL A 42 -29.89 -3.82 -15.33
C VAL A 42 -28.64 -3.06 -15.83
N TYR A 43 -27.82 -2.50 -14.94
CA TYR A 43 -26.67 -1.65 -15.32
C TYR A 43 -25.38 -2.44 -15.61
N SER A 44 -25.46 -3.75 -15.83
CA SER A 44 -24.31 -4.64 -16.01
C SER A 44 -23.52 -4.44 -17.31
N ASP A 45 -24.00 -3.59 -18.23
CA ASP A 45 -23.33 -3.25 -19.49
C ASP A 45 -22.25 -2.18 -19.34
N PHE A 46 -22.39 -1.24 -18.39
CA PHE A 46 -21.38 -0.23 -18.08
C PHE A 46 -20.82 -0.28 -16.65
N LEU A 47 -21.48 -0.98 -15.71
CA LEU A 47 -20.95 -1.30 -14.39
C LEU A 47 -20.61 -2.80 -14.33
N THR A 48 -19.42 -3.14 -14.79
CA THR A 48 -19.01 -4.55 -14.92
C THR A 48 -18.17 -5.00 -13.73
N PHE A 49 -17.92 -6.31 -13.66
CA PHE A 49 -16.99 -6.92 -12.70
C PHE A 49 -16.19 -8.03 -13.41
N LYS A 50 -15.59 -7.69 -14.55
CA LYS A 50 -14.92 -8.68 -15.42
C LYS A 50 -13.62 -9.17 -14.78
N GLY A 51 -12.83 -8.25 -14.23
CA GLY A 51 -11.47 -8.54 -13.79
C GLY A 51 -10.51 -8.70 -14.97
N GLY A 52 -9.22 -8.78 -14.68
CA GLY A 52 -8.17 -8.86 -15.69
C GLY A 52 -7.99 -7.58 -16.52
N LEU A 53 -7.60 -7.75 -17.77
CA LEU A 53 -7.18 -6.69 -18.68
C LEU A 53 -8.03 -6.72 -19.95
N ASN A 54 -8.27 -5.55 -20.52
CA ASN A 54 -8.88 -5.41 -21.83
C ASN A 54 -7.86 -5.85 -22.90
N PRO A 55 -8.11 -6.93 -23.66
CA PRO A 55 -7.15 -7.51 -24.59
C PRO A 55 -6.77 -6.58 -25.76
N VAL A 56 -7.57 -5.54 -26.04
CA VAL A 56 -7.27 -4.57 -27.10
C VAL A 56 -6.27 -3.51 -26.63
N THR A 57 -6.31 -3.16 -25.34
CA THR A 57 -5.55 -2.02 -24.81
C THR A 57 -4.45 -2.42 -23.84
N GLY A 58 -4.52 -3.61 -23.25
CA GLY A 58 -3.61 -4.07 -22.20
C GLY A 58 -3.81 -3.36 -20.85
N GLY A 59 -4.80 -2.46 -20.74
CA GLY A 59 -5.18 -1.80 -19.49
C GLY A 59 -6.43 -2.42 -18.84
N LEU A 60 -6.78 -1.99 -17.62
CA LEU A 60 -8.01 -2.39 -16.94
C LEU A 60 -9.27 -1.99 -17.73
N TRP A 61 -10.35 -2.73 -17.52
CA TRP A 61 -11.66 -2.38 -18.09
C TRP A 61 -12.19 -1.08 -17.48
N LEU A 62 -12.50 -0.08 -18.32
CA LEU A 62 -13.04 1.21 -17.85
C LEU A 62 -14.41 1.07 -17.17
N SER A 63 -15.20 0.07 -17.54
CA SER A 63 -16.46 -0.25 -16.87
C SER A 63 -16.24 -0.84 -15.46
N ASP A 64 -15.16 -1.60 -15.25
CA ASP A 64 -14.76 -2.07 -13.92
C ASP A 64 -14.21 -0.90 -13.08
N THR A 65 -13.45 0.03 -13.67
CA THR A 65 -12.98 1.22 -12.94
C THR A 65 -14.13 2.14 -12.57
N ALA A 66 -15.13 2.32 -13.44
CA ALA A 66 -16.34 3.09 -13.13
C ALA A 66 -17.11 2.46 -11.95
N HIS A 67 -17.29 1.13 -11.97
CA HIS A 67 -17.92 0.41 -10.88
C HIS A 67 -17.12 0.50 -9.57
N HIS A 68 -15.79 0.39 -9.64
CA HIS A 68 -14.89 0.59 -8.51
C HIS A 68 -15.05 1.99 -7.88
N HIS A 69 -15.05 3.06 -8.69
CA HIS A 69 -15.22 4.42 -8.19
C HIS A 69 -16.61 4.65 -7.59
N LEU A 70 -17.67 4.07 -8.17
CA LEU A 70 -19.01 4.14 -7.60
C LEU A 70 -19.06 3.47 -6.21
N ALA A 71 -18.48 2.28 -6.08
CA ALA A 71 -18.40 1.57 -4.79
C ALA A 71 -17.60 2.37 -3.75
N LEU A 72 -16.46 2.96 -4.14
CA LEU A 72 -15.67 3.83 -3.27
C LEU A 72 -16.42 5.11 -2.89
N ALA A 73 -17.14 5.74 -3.82
CA ALA A 73 -17.92 6.93 -3.53
C ALA A 73 -18.98 6.65 -2.46
N VAL A 74 -19.72 5.54 -2.59
CA VAL A 74 -20.70 5.12 -1.58
C VAL A 74 -20.00 4.83 -0.25
N LEU A 75 -18.89 4.08 -0.26
CA LEU A 75 -18.14 3.74 0.94
C LEU A 75 -17.66 5.00 1.69
N PHE A 76 -17.05 5.95 0.98
CA PHE A 76 -16.52 7.18 1.59
C PHE A 76 -17.63 8.15 2.01
N ILE A 77 -18.75 8.23 1.28
CA ILE A 77 -19.91 9.00 1.72
C ILE A 77 -20.43 8.43 3.03
N VAL A 78 -20.68 7.12 3.12
CA VAL A 78 -21.18 6.49 4.35
C VAL A 78 -20.17 6.65 5.50
N ALA A 79 -18.88 6.42 5.26
CA ALA A 79 -17.83 6.60 6.27
C ALA A 79 -17.73 8.06 6.77
N GLY A 80 -17.98 9.04 5.90
CA GLY A 80 -17.98 10.46 6.24
C GLY A 80 -19.06 10.88 7.25
N HIS A 81 -20.08 10.04 7.48
CA HIS A 81 -21.17 10.31 8.42
C HIS A 81 -21.00 9.64 9.79
N MET A 82 -19.85 9.03 10.07
CA MET A 82 -19.59 8.34 11.34
C MET A 82 -19.47 9.31 12.55
N TYR A 83 -18.93 10.51 12.34
CA TYR A 83 -18.51 11.39 13.41
C TYR A 83 -19.60 12.38 13.84
N ARG A 84 -19.74 12.56 15.15
CA ARG A 84 -20.71 13.48 15.75
C ARG A 84 -20.39 14.92 15.38
N THR A 85 -21.40 15.64 14.92
CA THR A 85 -21.33 17.07 14.60
C THR A 85 -22.44 17.84 15.36
N ASN A 86 -22.93 18.94 14.82
CA ASN A 86 -23.88 19.85 15.50
C ASN A 86 -25.26 19.22 15.75
N TRP A 87 -25.61 18.13 15.07
CA TRP A 87 -26.93 17.49 15.17
C TRP A 87 -26.99 16.32 16.16
N GLY A 88 -25.98 16.14 17.01
CA GLY A 88 -25.99 15.15 18.10
C GLY A 88 -25.85 13.68 17.70
N ILE A 89 -26.08 13.32 16.43
CA ILE A 89 -25.93 11.96 15.89
C ILE A 89 -24.46 11.69 15.53
N GLY A 90 -23.96 10.50 15.86
CA GLY A 90 -22.60 10.03 15.54
C GLY A 90 -21.68 9.90 16.76
N HIS A 91 -20.41 9.60 16.52
CA HIS A 91 -19.41 9.38 17.57
C HIS A 91 -18.42 10.53 17.72
N SER A 92 -18.04 10.86 18.96
CA SER A 92 -16.89 11.73 19.22
C SER A 92 -15.59 10.93 19.13
N MET A 93 -14.61 11.43 18.37
CA MET A 93 -13.31 10.76 18.24
C MET A 93 -12.59 10.64 19.59
N LYS A 94 -12.73 11.64 20.47
CA LYS A 94 -12.18 11.59 21.82
C LYS A 94 -12.82 10.47 22.65
N GLU A 95 -14.15 10.37 22.63
CA GLU A 95 -14.89 9.30 23.32
C GLU A 95 -14.47 7.91 22.81
N ILE A 96 -14.35 7.76 21.48
CA ILE A 96 -13.85 6.51 20.88
C ILE A 96 -12.47 6.16 21.44
N LEU A 97 -11.51 7.08 21.36
CA LEU A 97 -10.13 6.82 21.80
C LEU A 97 -10.08 6.45 23.29
N GLU A 98 -10.74 7.22 24.16
CA GLU A 98 -10.72 7.00 25.61
C GLU A 98 -11.44 5.72 26.03
N ALA A 99 -12.42 5.24 25.26
CA ALA A 99 -13.09 3.96 25.52
C ALA A 99 -12.18 2.75 25.24
N HIS A 100 -11.18 2.88 24.37
CA HIS A 100 -10.29 1.77 24.00
C HIS A 100 -9.10 1.67 24.95
N LYS A 101 -9.28 0.90 26.03
CA LYS A 101 -8.26 0.56 27.03
C LYS A 101 -8.26 -0.94 27.30
N GLY A 102 -7.09 -1.50 27.59
CA GLY A 102 -6.92 -2.93 27.86
C GLY A 102 -6.02 -3.18 29.07
N PRO A 103 -6.00 -4.43 29.57
CA PRO A 103 -5.30 -4.76 30.82
C PRO A 103 -3.78 -4.53 30.75
N PHE A 104 -3.18 -4.58 29.56
CA PHE A 104 -1.73 -4.40 29.37
C PHE A 104 -1.31 -2.96 29.01
N THR A 105 -2.26 -2.11 28.60
CA THR A 105 -2.00 -0.83 27.93
C THR A 105 -2.27 0.39 28.81
N GLY A 106 -2.58 0.21 30.09
CA GLY A 106 -2.78 1.29 31.05
C GLY A 106 -3.93 2.21 30.63
N GLU A 107 -3.65 3.50 30.49
CA GLU A 107 -4.65 4.50 30.09
C GLU A 107 -5.01 4.45 28.59
N GLY A 108 -4.48 3.49 27.83
CA GLY A 108 -4.81 3.28 26.41
C GLY A 108 -4.52 4.52 25.56
N HIS A 109 -5.51 4.96 24.79
CA HIS A 109 -5.37 6.08 23.83
C HIS A 109 -5.62 7.47 24.42
N LYS A 110 -5.78 7.59 25.75
CA LYS A 110 -5.98 8.88 26.41
C LYS A 110 -4.86 9.87 26.06
N GLY A 111 -5.21 11.12 25.72
CA GLY A 111 -4.24 12.16 25.35
C GLY A 111 -3.88 12.21 23.86
N LEU A 112 -4.22 11.18 23.06
CA LEU A 112 -3.91 11.19 21.62
C LEU A 112 -4.77 12.19 20.85
N TYR A 113 -6.03 12.39 21.25
CA TYR A 113 -6.90 13.39 20.65
C TYR A 113 -6.31 14.79 20.82
N GLU A 114 -5.85 15.11 22.03
CA GLU A 114 -5.19 16.37 22.34
C GLU A 114 -3.90 16.53 21.52
N ILE A 115 -3.03 15.51 21.46
CA ILE A 115 -1.80 15.56 20.64
C ILE A 115 -2.12 15.94 19.19
N LEU A 116 -3.10 15.27 18.59
CA LEU A 116 -3.44 15.43 17.17
C LEU A 116 -4.23 16.71 16.87
N THR A 117 -4.77 17.37 17.89
CA THR A 117 -5.46 18.67 17.75
C THR A 117 -4.56 19.84 18.09
N THR A 118 -3.48 19.64 18.86
CA THR A 118 -2.56 20.71 19.26
C THR A 118 -1.24 20.73 18.46
N SER A 119 -0.76 19.59 17.96
CA SER A 119 0.51 19.51 17.24
C SER A 119 0.32 19.23 15.74
N TRP A 120 0.70 20.21 14.92
CA TRP A 120 0.80 20.03 13.48
C TRP A 120 1.90 19.03 13.08
N HIS A 121 2.98 18.93 13.86
CA HIS A 121 4.03 17.96 13.60
C HIS A 121 3.58 16.53 13.84
N ALA A 122 2.74 16.28 14.85
CA ALA A 122 2.14 14.97 15.07
C ALA A 122 1.23 14.55 13.90
N GLN A 123 0.37 15.45 13.43
CA GLN A 123 -0.48 15.21 12.25
C GLN A 123 0.35 14.97 10.99
N LEU A 124 1.33 15.84 10.71
CA LEU A 124 2.19 15.72 9.53
C LEU A 124 3.01 14.43 9.55
N ALA A 125 3.48 13.99 10.72
CA ALA A 125 4.20 12.73 10.87
C ALA A 125 3.36 11.52 10.43
N ILE A 126 2.12 11.43 10.91
CA ILE A 126 1.19 10.34 10.56
C ILE A 126 0.82 10.43 9.07
N ASN A 127 0.47 11.62 8.58
CA ASN A 127 0.07 11.81 7.20
C ASN A 127 1.19 11.43 6.23
N LEU A 128 2.43 11.85 6.48
CA LEU A 128 3.57 11.49 5.63
C LEU A 128 3.89 9.99 5.70
N ALA A 129 3.79 9.37 6.88
CA ALA A 129 3.98 7.92 7.00
C ALA A 129 2.95 7.16 6.15
N MET A 130 1.66 7.50 6.27
CA MET A 130 0.60 6.84 5.51
C MET A 130 0.64 7.16 4.02
N MET A 131 0.87 8.42 3.63
CA MET A 131 0.97 8.82 2.23
C MET A 131 2.18 8.22 1.54
N GLY A 132 3.31 8.13 2.24
CA GLY A 132 4.51 7.49 1.69
C GLY A 132 4.31 6.00 1.44
N SER A 133 3.74 5.29 2.41
CA SER A 133 3.36 3.88 2.25
C SER A 133 2.32 3.68 1.15
N LEU A 134 1.32 4.56 1.05
CA LEU A 134 0.31 4.51 -0.03
C LEU A 134 0.94 4.71 -1.40
N SER A 135 1.89 5.64 -1.56
CA SER A 135 2.64 5.83 -2.81
C SER A 135 3.37 4.56 -3.25
N ILE A 136 3.99 3.84 -2.31
CA ILE A 136 4.63 2.53 -2.56
C ILE A 136 3.59 1.48 -3.00
N ILE A 137 2.44 1.42 -2.34
CA ILE A 137 1.34 0.51 -2.72
C ILE A 137 0.82 0.84 -4.13
N VAL A 138 0.65 2.13 -4.46
CA VAL A 138 0.27 2.58 -5.80
C VAL A 138 1.28 2.11 -6.84
N ALA A 139 2.58 2.21 -6.57
CA ALA A 139 3.62 1.69 -7.46
C ALA A 139 3.41 0.19 -7.73
N HIS A 140 3.24 -0.61 -6.67
CA HIS A 140 3.02 -2.05 -6.78
C HIS A 140 1.72 -2.42 -7.49
N HIS A 141 0.64 -1.68 -7.26
CA HIS A 141 -0.64 -1.93 -7.93
C HIS A 141 -0.56 -1.56 -9.42
N MET A 142 0.03 -0.42 -9.78
CA MET A 142 0.00 0.08 -11.15
C MET A 142 0.81 -0.77 -12.13
N TYR A 143 1.94 -1.38 -11.71
CA TYR A 143 2.72 -2.21 -12.62
C TYR A 143 2.06 -3.57 -12.89
N ALA A 144 1.41 -4.16 -11.88
CA ALA A 144 0.76 -5.47 -11.99
C ALA A 144 -0.70 -5.38 -12.47
N MET A 145 -1.34 -4.22 -12.34
CA MET A 145 -2.70 -3.94 -12.78
C MET A 145 -2.74 -2.61 -13.56
N PRO A 146 -2.20 -2.56 -14.80
CA PRO A 146 -2.07 -1.32 -15.56
C PRO A 146 -3.42 -0.63 -15.77
N PRO A 147 -3.69 0.54 -15.17
CA PRO A 147 -5.05 1.09 -15.15
C PRO A 147 -5.40 1.89 -16.41
N TYR A 148 -4.41 2.21 -17.25
CA TYR A 148 -4.60 3.05 -18.43
C TYR A 148 -4.51 2.25 -19.74
N PRO A 149 -5.26 2.63 -20.78
CA PRO A 149 -5.11 2.03 -22.10
C PRO A 149 -3.69 2.17 -22.65
N TYR A 150 -3.15 1.10 -23.23
CA TYR A 150 -1.84 1.02 -23.92
C TYR A 150 -0.59 1.25 -23.07
N ILE A 151 -0.74 1.53 -21.77
CA ILE A 151 0.39 1.78 -20.87
C ILE A 151 1.20 0.50 -20.56
N ALA A 152 0.59 -0.68 -20.65
CA ALA A 152 1.24 -1.94 -20.30
C ALA A 152 2.37 -2.31 -21.28
N THR A 153 2.22 -1.95 -22.56
CA THR A 153 3.23 -2.16 -23.61
C THR A 153 4.22 -1.01 -23.77
N ASP A 154 4.08 0.03 -22.95
CA ASP A 154 5.05 1.10 -22.78
C ASP A 154 5.89 0.83 -21.52
N TYR A 155 6.90 -0.02 -21.70
CA TYR A 155 7.75 -0.47 -20.61
C TYR A 155 8.52 0.67 -19.93
N ALA A 156 8.87 1.73 -20.68
CA ALA A 156 9.59 2.88 -20.15
C ALA A 156 8.71 3.67 -19.17
N THR A 157 7.44 3.88 -19.53
CA THR A 157 6.47 4.54 -18.65
C THR A 157 6.22 3.70 -17.39
N GLN A 158 6.05 2.37 -17.52
CA GLN A 158 5.87 1.48 -16.35
C GLN A 158 7.04 1.56 -15.37
N LEU A 159 8.27 1.39 -15.86
CA LEU A 159 9.48 1.46 -15.04
C LEU A 159 9.62 2.84 -14.37
N SER A 160 9.36 3.90 -15.12
CA SER A 160 9.47 5.28 -14.63
C SER A 160 8.46 5.55 -13.51
N LEU A 161 7.19 5.21 -13.72
CA LEU A 161 6.13 5.43 -12.72
C LEU A 161 6.35 4.61 -11.46
N PHE A 162 6.75 3.34 -11.60
CA PHE A 162 7.06 2.48 -10.46
C PHE A 162 8.19 3.09 -9.62
N THR A 163 9.33 3.38 -10.27
CA THR A 163 10.52 3.93 -9.59
C THR A 163 10.21 5.28 -8.96
N HIS A 164 9.49 6.15 -9.67
CA HIS A 164 9.08 7.47 -9.18
C HIS A 164 8.25 7.39 -7.89
N HIS A 165 7.19 6.57 -7.87
CA HIS A 165 6.31 6.44 -6.71
C HIS A 165 6.99 5.73 -5.53
N MET A 166 7.91 4.78 -5.81
CA MET A 166 8.75 4.16 -4.78
C MET A 166 9.65 5.18 -4.09
N TRP A 167 10.31 6.06 -4.86
CA TRP A 167 11.18 7.10 -4.29
C TRP A 167 10.39 8.15 -3.50
N ILE A 168 9.30 8.68 -4.06
CA ILE A 168 8.41 9.60 -3.33
C ILE A 168 7.95 8.96 -2.02
N GLY A 169 7.54 7.69 -2.08
CA GLY A 169 7.12 6.94 -0.91
C GLY A 169 8.20 6.86 0.17
N GLY A 170 9.42 6.51 -0.22
CA GLY A 170 10.57 6.46 0.68
C GLY A 170 10.86 7.82 1.34
N PHE A 171 10.87 8.91 0.57
CA PHE A 171 11.08 10.27 1.10
C PHE A 171 9.99 10.67 2.09
N CYS A 172 8.72 10.40 1.78
CA CYS A 172 7.60 10.69 2.68
C CYS A 172 7.69 9.87 3.98
N VAL A 173 8.01 8.57 3.94
CA VAL A 173 8.16 7.74 5.15
C VAL A 173 9.27 8.27 6.06
N VAL A 174 10.44 8.62 5.49
CA VAL A 174 11.55 9.22 6.25
C VAL A 174 11.15 10.59 6.83
N GLY A 175 10.45 11.42 6.05
CA GLY A 175 9.91 12.70 6.51
C GLY A 175 8.90 12.55 7.65
N GLY A 176 8.06 11.52 7.61
CA GLY A 176 7.11 11.19 8.68
C GLY A 176 7.84 10.90 10.00
N ALA A 177 8.89 10.10 9.96
CA ALA A 177 9.72 9.83 11.14
C ALA A 177 10.44 11.09 11.65
N ALA A 178 10.97 11.93 10.75
CA ALA A 178 11.60 13.20 11.12
C ALA A 178 10.61 14.11 11.87
N HIS A 179 9.38 14.27 11.35
CA HIS A 179 8.33 15.03 12.04
C HIS A 179 7.87 14.39 13.35
N GLY A 180 7.89 13.05 13.44
CA GLY A 180 7.68 12.35 14.71
C GLY A 180 8.71 12.72 15.76
N ALA A 181 9.99 12.80 15.40
CA ALA A 181 11.05 13.24 16.30
C ALA A 181 10.93 14.73 16.65
N ILE A 182 10.55 15.60 15.70
CA ILE A 182 10.30 17.03 15.96
C ILE A 182 9.16 17.20 16.96
N PHE A 183 8.05 16.45 16.79
CA PHE A 183 6.95 16.39 17.74
C PHE A 183 7.45 15.98 19.14
N MET A 184 8.25 14.92 19.23
CA MET A 184 8.80 14.45 20.50
C MET A 184 9.67 15.50 21.20
N VAL A 185 10.42 16.32 20.46
CA VAL A 185 11.26 17.37 21.05
C VAL A 185 10.43 18.58 21.50
N ARG A 186 9.56 19.09 20.61
CA ARG A 186 8.92 20.40 20.80
C ARG A 186 7.58 20.35 21.51
N ASP A 187 6.72 19.40 21.13
CA ASP A 187 5.29 19.47 21.47
C ASP A 187 4.87 18.39 22.47
N TYR A 188 5.67 17.31 22.61
CA TYR A 188 5.39 16.26 23.58
C TYR A 188 5.53 16.74 25.03
N THR A 189 4.45 16.57 25.78
CA THR A 189 4.40 16.85 27.22
C THR A 189 4.13 15.57 28.02
N PRO A 190 5.02 15.15 28.94
CA PRO A 190 4.85 13.94 29.74
C PRO A 190 3.57 13.94 30.59
N ALA A 191 3.19 15.09 31.16
CA ALA A 191 2.01 15.20 32.04
C ALA A 191 0.71 14.76 31.35
N ASN A 192 0.55 15.11 30.06
CA ASN A 192 -0.64 14.79 29.29
C ASN A 192 -0.66 13.34 28.77
N ASN A 193 0.48 12.64 28.85
CA ASN A 193 0.67 11.30 28.30
C ASN A 193 0.91 10.25 29.39
N TYR A 194 0.67 10.58 30.65
CA TYR A 194 1.00 9.69 31.76
C TYR A 194 0.31 8.32 31.63
N ASN A 195 1.13 7.26 31.61
CA ASN A 195 0.70 5.86 31.54
C ASN A 195 -0.23 5.49 30.36
N ASN A 196 -0.28 6.32 29.31
CA ASN A 196 -0.95 5.97 28.06
C ASN A 196 -0.01 5.13 27.16
N LEU A 197 -0.47 4.78 25.95
CA LEU A 197 0.32 4.00 25.01
C LEU A 197 1.69 4.62 24.69
N LEU A 198 1.75 5.93 24.45
CA LEU A 198 2.98 6.62 24.06
C LEU A 198 4.03 6.60 25.18
N ASP A 199 3.63 6.91 26.41
CA ASP A 199 4.52 6.83 27.58
C ASP A 199 5.01 5.39 27.82
N ARG A 200 4.11 4.41 27.69
CA ARG A 200 4.49 3.00 27.86
C ARG A 200 5.55 2.59 26.85
N VAL A 201 5.40 2.92 25.56
CA VAL A 201 6.40 2.66 24.51
C VAL A 201 7.76 3.27 24.88
N LEU A 202 7.78 4.52 25.36
CA LEU A 202 9.03 5.18 25.77
C LEU A 202 9.72 4.47 26.94
N ARG A 203 8.96 3.91 27.89
CA ARG A 203 9.52 3.19 29.05
C ARG A 203 10.26 1.90 28.72
N HIS A 204 9.96 1.27 27.58
CA HIS A 204 10.65 0.04 27.15
C HIS A 204 11.34 0.20 25.79
N ARG A 205 11.66 1.44 25.40
CA ARG A 205 12.36 1.77 24.14
C ARG A 205 13.68 1.00 23.94
N ASP A 206 14.42 0.75 25.02
CA ASP A 206 15.66 -0.03 24.98
C ASP A 206 15.40 -1.46 24.50
N SER A 207 14.33 -2.09 24.98
CA SER A 207 13.95 -3.44 24.56
C SER A 207 13.56 -3.46 23.08
N ILE A 208 12.75 -2.49 22.64
CA ILE A 208 12.33 -2.39 21.23
C ILE A 208 13.56 -2.28 20.31
N ILE A 209 14.47 -1.35 20.61
CA ILE A 209 15.65 -1.13 19.78
C ILE A 209 16.63 -2.31 19.83
N ALA A 210 16.80 -2.96 21.00
CA ALA A 210 17.67 -4.13 21.11
C ALA A 210 17.16 -5.32 20.27
N HIS A 211 15.86 -5.62 20.33
CA HIS A 211 15.28 -6.70 19.53
C HIS A 211 15.32 -6.38 18.03
N LEU A 212 15.01 -5.14 17.65
CA LEU A 212 15.07 -4.74 16.25
C LEU A 212 16.52 -4.74 15.72
N ASN A 213 17.50 -4.39 16.54
CA ASN A 213 18.92 -4.53 16.19
C ASN A 213 19.29 -6.00 15.93
N TRP A 214 18.87 -6.92 16.81
CA TRP A 214 19.07 -8.35 16.60
C TRP A 214 18.43 -8.85 15.30
N VAL A 215 17.18 -8.45 15.01
CA VAL A 215 16.50 -8.79 13.75
C VAL A 215 17.29 -8.30 12.53
N CYS A 216 17.81 -7.07 12.57
CA CYS A 216 18.64 -6.54 11.48
C CYS A 216 19.93 -7.35 11.27
N ILE A 217 20.61 -7.75 12.35
CA ILE A 217 21.80 -8.61 12.26
C ILE A 217 21.43 -9.97 11.67
N PHE A 218 20.35 -10.59 12.17
CA PHE A 218 19.85 -11.86 11.67
C PHE A 218 19.56 -11.79 10.17
N LEU A 219 18.78 -10.79 9.73
CA LEU A 219 18.44 -10.61 8.32
C LEU A 219 19.68 -10.31 7.46
N GLY A 220 20.65 -9.53 7.96
CA GLY A 220 21.91 -9.30 7.24
C GLY A 220 22.67 -10.60 6.96
N CYS A 221 22.81 -11.45 7.97
CA CYS A 221 23.46 -12.76 7.83
C CYS A 221 22.67 -13.74 6.95
N HIS A 222 21.33 -13.74 7.05
CA HIS A 222 20.45 -14.71 6.38
C HIS A 222 19.71 -14.13 5.17
N ALA A 223 20.25 -13.06 4.58
CA ALA A 223 19.81 -12.54 3.28
C ALA A 223 21.05 -12.22 2.45
N PHE A 224 21.82 -11.19 2.84
CA PHE A 224 23.03 -10.81 2.12
C PHE A 224 24.13 -11.89 2.20
N GLY A 225 24.23 -12.59 3.33
CA GLY A 225 25.15 -13.72 3.49
C GLY A 225 24.93 -14.84 2.48
N PHE A 226 23.70 -15.05 1.98
CA PHE A 226 23.43 -16.04 0.93
C PHE A 226 24.08 -15.67 -0.40
N TYR A 227 24.17 -14.38 -0.74
CA TYR A 227 24.85 -13.92 -1.95
C TYR A 227 26.36 -14.16 -1.85
N ILE A 228 26.97 -13.84 -0.71
CA ILE A 228 28.41 -14.12 -0.46
C ILE A 228 28.69 -15.63 -0.51
N HIS A 229 27.84 -16.45 0.12
CA HIS A 229 27.93 -17.91 0.04
C HIS A 229 27.89 -18.38 -1.40
N ASN A 230 26.92 -17.91 -2.19
CA ASN A 230 26.76 -18.29 -3.59
C ASN A 230 27.96 -17.89 -4.45
N ASP A 231 28.49 -16.68 -4.29
CA ASP A 231 29.69 -16.23 -5.01
C ASP A 231 30.90 -17.10 -4.66
N THR A 232 31.07 -17.43 -3.37
CA THR A 232 32.18 -18.29 -2.91
C THR A 232 32.04 -19.71 -3.48
N MET A 233 30.87 -20.33 -3.39
CA MET A 233 30.65 -21.69 -3.92
C MET A 233 30.81 -21.73 -5.43
N ARG A 234 30.35 -20.69 -6.14
CA ARG A 234 30.52 -20.57 -7.58
C ARG A 234 32.00 -20.42 -7.98
N ALA A 235 32.75 -19.57 -7.27
CA ALA A 235 34.18 -19.38 -7.50
C ALA A 235 35.00 -20.65 -7.22
N LEU A 236 34.60 -21.44 -6.21
CA LEU A 236 35.21 -22.73 -5.89
C LEU A 236 34.83 -23.87 -6.85
N GLY A 237 34.05 -23.59 -7.91
CA GLY A 237 33.61 -24.61 -8.85
C GLY A 237 32.61 -25.62 -8.27
N ARG A 238 31.85 -25.22 -7.25
CA ARG A 238 30.86 -26.06 -6.54
C ARG A 238 29.42 -25.56 -6.75
N PRO A 239 28.90 -25.51 -7.99
CA PRO A 239 27.55 -24.99 -8.27
C PRO A 239 26.42 -25.80 -7.60
N GLN A 240 26.66 -27.07 -7.31
CA GLN A 240 25.71 -27.94 -6.59
C GLN A 240 25.49 -27.52 -5.12
N ASP A 241 26.40 -26.74 -4.54
CA ASP A 241 26.32 -26.28 -3.14
C ASP A 241 25.78 -24.84 -3.04
N MET A 242 25.34 -24.26 -4.16
CA MET A 242 24.72 -22.93 -4.21
C MET A 242 23.23 -22.98 -3.83
N PHE A 243 22.74 -21.89 -3.26
CA PHE A 243 21.31 -21.62 -3.16
C PHE A 243 20.79 -21.18 -4.53
N SER A 244 20.07 -22.07 -5.22
CA SER A 244 19.47 -21.81 -6.53
C SER A 244 18.37 -22.82 -6.85
N ASP A 245 17.54 -22.54 -7.85
CA ASP A 245 16.48 -23.47 -8.27
C ASP A 245 17.02 -24.81 -8.81
N LYS A 246 18.29 -24.86 -9.23
CA LYS A 246 18.93 -26.08 -9.78
C LYS A 246 19.78 -26.85 -8.78
N ALA A 247 19.89 -26.38 -7.55
CA ALA A 247 20.72 -26.96 -6.50
C ALA A 247 19.96 -26.96 -5.18
N ILE A 248 20.46 -26.25 -4.15
CA ILE A 248 19.75 -26.11 -2.88
C ILE A 248 18.67 -25.04 -3.04
N GLN A 249 17.41 -25.46 -3.05
CA GLN A 249 16.29 -24.56 -3.30
C GLN A 249 15.81 -23.88 -2.01
N LEU A 250 15.54 -22.57 -2.08
CA LEU A 250 14.86 -21.81 -1.02
C LEU A 250 13.61 -21.18 -1.62
N GLN A 251 12.55 -21.97 -1.76
CA GLN A 251 11.33 -21.52 -2.44
C GLN A 251 10.46 -20.62 -1.54
N PRO A 252 9.89 -19.52 -2.07
CA PRO A 252 8.96 -18.66 -1.34
C PRO A 252 7.54 -19.27 -1.33
N ILE A 253 7.39 -20.43 -0.69
CA ILE A 253 6.16 -21.25 -0.74
C ILE A 253 4.90 -20.48 -0.30
N PHE A 254 5.03 -19.54 0.64
CA PHE A 254 3.89 -18.74 1.09
C PHE A 254 3.42 -17.77 0.01
N ALA A 255 4.33 -17.15 -0.74
CA ALA A 255 3.96 -16.25 -1.83
C ALA A 255 3.36 -17.03 -3.01
N GLN A 256 3.91 -18.20 -3.34
CA GLN A 256 3.36 -19.12 -4.34
C GLN A 256 1.95 -19.60 -3.95
N TRP A 257 1.73 -19.89 -2.66
CA TRP A 257 0.41 -20.25 -2.15
C TRP A 257 -0.60 -19.11 -2.29
N ILE A 258 -0.21 -17.87 -1.99
CA ILE A 258 -1.07 -16.69 -2.21
C ILE A 258 -1.37 -16.47 -3.70
N GLN A 259 -0.38 -16.63 -4.59
CA GLN A 259 -0.60 -16.60 -6.04
C GLN A 259 -1.66 -17.62 -6.47
N ASN A 260 -1.57 -18.85 -5.95
CA ASN A 260 -2.54 -19.90 -6.26
C ASN A 260 -3.94 -19.58 -5.74
N ILE A 261 -4.08 -19.01 -4.55
CA ILE A 261 -5.38 -18.57 -4.04
C ILE A 261 -6.02 -17.53 -4.97
N HIS A 262 -5.26 -16.52 -5.39
CA HIS A 262 -5.77 -15.48 -6.28
C HIS A 262 -6.09 -16.01 -7.68
N LEU A 263 -5.27 -16.93 -8.21
CA LEU A 263 -5.51 -17.56 -9.50
C LEU A 263 -6.80 -18.38 -9.51
N LEU A 264 -7.09 -19.09 -8.41
CA LEU A 264 -8.27 -19.95 -8.28
C LEU A 264 -9.53 -19.18 -7.85
N ALA A 265 -9.42 -17.92 -7.43
CA ALA A 265 -10.53 -17.16 -6.89
C ALA A 265 -11.74 -17.02 -7.84
N PRO A 266 -11.57 -16.69 -9.15
CA PRO A 266 -12.69 -16.56 -10.07
C PRO A 266 -13.54 -17.83 -10.13
N GLY A 267 -14.85 -17.71 -9.93
CA GLY A 267 -15.79 -18.83 -9.91
C GLY A 267 -15.80 -19.66 -8.61
N THR A 268 -14.87 -19.42 -7.66
CA THR A 268 -14.84 -20.12 -6.36
C THR A 268 -15.06 -19.16 -5.20
N THR A 269 -14.01 -18.56 -4.65
CA THR A 269 -14.07 -17.57 -3.57
C THR A 269 -14.51 -16.19 -4.08
N ALA A 270 -14.45 -15.96 -5.39
CA ALA A 270 -15.06 -14.85 -6.10
C ALA A 270 -15.99 -15.35 -7.22
N PRO A 271 -17.20 -15.85 -6.90
CA PRO A 271 -18.11 -16.50 -7.87
C PRO A 271 -18.48 -15.63 -9.07
N ASN A 272 -18.58 -14.31 -8.87
CA ASN A 272 -19.02 -13.35 -9.89
C ASN A 272 -17.86 -12.73 -10.69
N ALA A 273 -16.60 -13.00 -10.32
CA ALA A 273 -15.45 -12.54 -11.07
C ALA A 273 -15.18 -13.47 -12.25
N LEU A 274 -14.90 -12.91 -13.43
CA LEU A 274 -14.64 -13.71 -14.64
C LEU A 274 -13.16 -14.02 -14.85
N ALA A 275 -12.27 -13.19 -14.31
CA ALA A 275 -10.82 -13.35 -14.42
C ALA A 275 -10.11 -12.99 -13.11
N THR A 276 -8.84 -13.38 -13.00
CA THR A 276 -7.97 -13.04 -11.88
C THR A 276 -7.84 -11.52 -11.70
N THR A 277 -7.57 -11.09 -10.47
CA THR A 277 -7.27 -9.68 -10.15
C THR A 277 -6.06 -9.16 -10.95
N SER A 278 -5.07 -10.00 -11.20
CA SER A 278 -3.91 -9.68 -12.03
C SER A 278 -3.34 -10.94 -12.66
N TYR A 279 -2.98 -10.85 -13.96
CA TYR A 279 -2.25 -11.90 -14.67
C TYR A 279 -0.82 -12.12 -14.14
N ALA A 280 -0.31 -11.23 -13.29
CA ALA A 280 0.97 -11.45 -12.59
C ALA A 280 0.91 -12.64 -11.62
N PHE A 281 -0.27 -12.95 -11.06
CA PHE A 281 -0.46 -14.08 -10.14
C PHE A 281 -0.56 -15.44 -10.85
N GLY A 282 -0.79 -15.45 -12.17
CA GLY A 282 -1.02 -16.66 -12.94
C GLY A 282 -1.96 -16.44 -14.12
N GLY A 283 -2.22 -17.50 -14.88
CA GLY A 283 -3.10 -17.47 -16.05
C GLY A 283 -2.34 -17.30 -17.36
N GLU A 284 -3.00 -16.69 -18.34
CA GLU A 284 -2.50 -16.55 -19.71
C GLU A 284 -1.60 -15.32 -19.88
N VAL A 285 -0.82 -15.32 -20.96
CA VAL A 285 -0.06 -14.15 -21.41
C VAL A 285 -0.98 -13.24 -22.19
N VAL A 286 -1.02 -11.96 -21.81
CA VAL A 286 -1.77 -10.93 -22.54
C VAL A 286 -0.81 -10.19 -23.44
N GLU A 287 -1.09 -10.19 -24.75
CA GLU A 287 -0.27 -9.53 -25.77
C GLU A 287 -1.07 -8.42 -26.45
N VAL A 288 -0.42 -7.27 -26.71
CA VAL A 288 -0.99 -6.16 -27.47
C VAL A 288 0.06 -5.68 -28.47
N GLY A 289 -0.26 -5.79 -29.76
CA GLY A 289 0.59 -5.26 -30.84
C GLY A 289 2.01 -5.85 -30.88
N GLY A 290 2.17 -7.17 -30.70
CA GLY A 290 3.49 -7.83 -30.75
C GLY A 290 4.27 -7.75 -29.44
N LYS A 291 3.71 -7.15 -28.39
CA LYS A 291 4.37 -6.94 -27.09
C LYS A 291 3.56 -7.55 -25.96
N ILE A 292 4.26 -8.14 -24.98
CA ILE A 292 3.65 -8.69 -23.78
C ILE A 292 3.18 -7.54 -22.90
N ALA A 293 1.86 -7.40 -22.74
CA ALA A 293 1.26 -6.45 -21.80
C ALA A 293 1.38 -6.97 -20.36
N MET A 294 1.11 -8.26 -20.13
CA MET A 294 1.31 -8.90 -18.83
C MET A 294 1.49 -10.41 -18.99
N MET A 295 2.28 -11.01 -18.10
CA MET A 295 2.46 -12.47 -18.01
C MET A 295 2.61 -12.90 -16.55
N PRO A 296 2.35 -14.19 -16.23
CA PRO A 296 2.60 -14.72 -14.90
C PRO A 296 4.05 -14.50 -14.43
N ILE A 297 4.20 -13.93 -13.24
CA ILE A 297 5.51 -13.70 -12.61
C ILE A 297 5.79 -14.88 -11.68
N LYS A 298 6.66 -15.80 -12.14
CA LYS A 298 7.07 -16.95 -11.34
C LYS A 298 8.02 -16.49 -10.23
N LEU A 299 7.81 -17.03 -9.02
CA LEU A 299 8.64 -16.74 -7.85
C LEU A 299 9.50 -17.96 -7.52
N GLY A 300 10.82 -17.82 -7.60
CA GLY A 300 11.80 -18.87 -7.31
C GLY A 300 12.74 -18.52 -6.15
N THR A 301 13.86 -19.23 -6.08
CA THR A 301 14.90 -19.02 -5.05
C THR A 301 15.50 -17.60 -5.12
N ALA A 302 15.68 -17.06 -6.32
CA ALA A 302 16.18 -15.69 -6.49
C ALA A 302 15.22 -14.65 -5.91
N ASP A 303 13.91 -14.83 -6.10
CA ASP A 303 12.88 -13.97 -5.54
C ASP A 303 12.84 -14.06 -4.02
N PHE A 304 12.96 -15.27 -3.45
CA PHE A 304 13.08 -15.44 -2.00
C PHE A 304 14.26 -14.63 -1.44
N MET A 305 15.44 -14.73 -2.07
CA MET A 305 16.63 -14.02 -1.62
C MET A 305 16.47 -12.50 -1.68
N VAL A 306 15.97 -11.96 -2.80
CA VAL A 306 15.82 -10.50 -2.95
C VAL A 306 14.74 -9.92 -2.03
N HIS A 307 13.66 -10.66 -1.76
CA HIS A 307 12.64 -10.22 -0.79
C HIS A 307 13.19 -10.17 0.65
N HIS A 308 14.11 -11.06 1.02
CA HIS A 308 14.78 -10.98 2.31
C HIS A 308 15.78 -9.81 2.38
N ILE A 309 16.38 -9.41 1.24
CA ILE A 309 17.14 -8.15 1.15
C ILE A 309 16.23 -6.94 1.34
N HIS A 310 15.06 -6.91 0.70
CA HIS A 310 14.07 -5.83 0.92
C HIS A 310 13.65 -5.77 2.39
N ALA A 311 13.35 -6.91 3.01
CA ALA A 311 13.03 -6.96 4.43
C ALA A 311 14.18 -6.41 5.28
N PHE A 312 15.42 -6.85 5.03
CA PHE A 312 16.61 -6.36 5.74
C PHE A 312 16.75 -4.83 5.66
N THR A 313 16.72 -4.26 4.45
CA THR A 313 16.93 -2.82 4.26
C THR A 313 15.80 -1.97 4.86
N ILE A 314 14.55 -2.44 4.78
CA ILE A 314 13.40 -1.81 5.45
C ILE A 314 13.57 -1.85 6.97
N HIS A 315 13.92 -3.00 7.56
CA HIS A 315 14.08 -3.12 9.02
C HIS A 315 15.23 -2.26 9.55
N VAL A 316 16.36 -2.18 8.82
CA VAL A 316 17.46 -1.27 9.17
C VAL A 316 17.03 0.19 9.09
N THR A 317 16.26 0.56 8.07
CA THR A 317 15.72 1.92 7.94
C THR A 317 14.81 2.25 9.12
N VAL A 318 13.87 1.35 9.47
CA VAL A 318 12.99 1.50 10.64
C VAL A 318 13.80 1.58 11.94
N LEU A 319 14.85 0.77 12.10
CA LEU A 319 15.75 0.82 13.26
C LEU A 319 16.35 2.22 13.45
N ILE A 320 16.89 2.80 12.39
CA ILE A 320 17.52 4.11 12.42
C ILE A 320 16.48 5.18 12.76
N LEU A 321 15.36 5.20 12.04
CA LEU A 321 14.31 6.21 12.19
C LEU A 321 13.65 6.13 13.57
N LEU A 322 13.23 4.93 13.99
CA LEU A 322 12.54 4.72 15.27
C LEU A 322 13.46 5.01 16.45
N LYS A 323 14.74 4.63 16.38
CA LYS A 323 15.72 5.01 17.40
C LYS A 323 15.88 6.54 17.48
N GLY A 324 15.88 7.23 16.34
CA GLY A 324 15.89 8.69 16.30
C GLY A 324 14.71 9.30 17.07
N VAL A 325 13.49 8.81 16.84
CA VAL A 325 12.28 9.28 17.52
C VAL A 325 12.29 8.96 19.02
N LEU A 326 12.54 7.70 19.40
CA LEU A 326 12.43 7.24 20.80
C LEU A 326 13.49 7.84 21.74
N TYR A 327 14.65 8.21 21.20
CA TYR A 327 15.77 8.79 21.97
C TYR A 327 15.95 10.29 21.73
N ALA A 328 15.00 10.97 21.10
CA ALA A 328 15.09 12.39 20.80
C ALA A 328 15.15 13.25 22.08
N ARG A 329 14.40 12.87 23.12
CA ARG A 329 14.29 13.64 24.36
C ARG A 329 15.37 13.35 25.40
N SER A 330 15.83 12.11 25.47
CA SER A 330 16.82 11.66 26.45
C SER A 330 17.46 10.34 26.02
N SER A 331 18.66 10.08 26.49
CA SER A 331 19.32 8.78 26.41
C SER A 331 20.06 8.47 27.71
N LYS A 332 20.64 7.27 27.83
CA LYS A 332 21.53 6.94 28.95
C LYS A 332 22.80 7.81 28.99
N LEU A 333 23.21 8.34 27.84
CA LEU A 333 24.42 9.14 27.70
C LEU A 333 24.15 10.64 27.95
N ILE A 334 23.07 11.17 27.38
CA ILE A 334 22.68 12.59 27.49
C ILE A 334 21.24 12.63 28.02
N PRO A 335 21.06 12.76 29.34
CA PRO A 335 19.73 12.72 29.96
C PRO A 335 18.83 13.90 29.58
N ASP A 336 19.41 15.07 29.34
CA ASP A 336 18.74 16.36 29.11
C ASP A 336 18.74 16.79 27.63
N LYS A 337 18.92 15.83 26.71
CA LYS A 337 19.02 16.06 25.26
C LYS A 337 17.90 16.93 24.68
N ALA A 338 16.69 16.86 25.22
CA ALA A 338 15.58 17.72 24.79
C ALA A 338 15.92 19.22 24.81
N ASN A 339 16.80 19.67 25.73
CA ASN A 339 17.22 21.06 25.86
C ASN A 339 18.12 21.53 24.71
N LEU A 340 18.85 20.60 24.07
CA LEU A 340 19.69 20.88 22.90
C LEU A 340 18.85 21.10 21.62
N GLY A 341 17.56 20.76 21.67
CA GLY A 341 16.64 20.85 20.54
C GLY A 341 16.75 19.68 19.56
N PHE A 342 16.09 19.81 18.40
CA PHE A 342 16.03 18.72 17.42
C PHE A 342 17.27 18.64 16.52
N ARG A 343 17.88 19.79 16.20
CA ARG A 343 18.98 19.88 15.23
C ARG A 343 20.18 20.57 15.87
N PHE A 344 21.09 19.75 16.39
CA PHE A 344 22.38 20.14 16.95
C PHE A 344 23.43 19.11 16.49
N PRO A 345 24.71 19.48 16.33
CA PRO A 345 25.72 18.58 15.76
C PRO A 345 26.18 17.50 16.74
N CYS A 346 26.43 17.86 18.00
CA CYS A 346 26.85 16.98 19.09
C CYS A 346 26.72 17.73 20.43
N ASP A 347 27.00 17.03 21.53
CA ASP A 347 27.20 17.56 22.89
C ASP A 347 28.54 17.06 23.39
#